data_AF-A0A8S3BA12-F1
#
_entry.id   AF-A0A8S3BA12-F1
#
_cell.length_a   1.000
_cell.length_b   1.000
_cell.length_c   1.000
_cell.angle_alpha   90.00
_cell.angle_beta   90.00
_cell.angle_gamma   90.00
#
_symmetry.space_group_name_H-M   'P 1'
#
loop_
_entity.id
_entity.type
_entity.pdbx_description
1 polymer ?
#
loop_
_entity_poly.entity_id
_entity_poly.type
_entity_poly.pdbx_seq_one_letter_code
_entity_poly.pdbx_strand_id
1 'polypeptide(L)' 'MPAIHVLNRSPESHKPLAPNNKVLLIHHDNQLSVLNHELTLVKSIPWLHNWIWDMCWSSTLSRFLIITL' A
#
# COMPACT_ATOMS: atom_id res chain seq x y z
N MET A 1 26.60 -2.55 10.11
CA MET A 1 25.82 -2.09 8.94
C MET A 1 24.53 -2.89 8.91
N PRO A 2 23.35 -2.29 8.70
CA PRO A 2 22.12 -3.07 8.60
C PRO A 2 22.15 -3.92 7.32
N ALA A 3 21.60 -5.13 7.38
CA ALA A 3 21.43 -5.97 6.20
C ALA A 3 20.42 -5.33 5.25
N ILE A 4 20.86 -4.98 4.04
CA ILE A 4 19.98 -4.49 2.98
C ILE A 4 19.43 -5.72 2.26
N HIS A 5 18.15 -6.02 2.48
CA HIS A 5 17.45 -7.06 1.73
C HIS A 5 16.79 -6.43 0.50
N VAL A 6 17.37 -6.67 -0.67
CA VAL A 6 16.78 -6.24 -1.95
C VAL A 6 15.75 -7.29 -2.36
N LEU A 7 14.48 -6.90 -2.38
CA LEU A 7 13.40 -7.75 -2.89
C LEU A 7 13.39 -7.65 -4.41
N ASN A 8 13.73 -8.75 -5.10
CA ASN A 8 13.57 -8.87 -6.54
C ASN A 8 12.07 -8.86 -6.87
N ARG A 9 11.59 -7.72 -7.38
CA ARG A 9 10.21 -7.56 -7.83
C ARG A 9 10.09 -8.03 -9.28
N SER A 10 9.02 -8.77 -9.60
CA SER A 10 8.69 -9.02 -11.01
C SER A 10 8.40 -7.67 -11.70
N PRO A 11 8.67 -7.54 -13.00
CA PRO A 11 8.35 -6.32 -13.76
C PRO A 11 6.87 -5.93 -13.65
N GLU A 12 6.00 -6.91 -13.41
CA GLU A 12 4.56 -6.77 -13.22
C GLU A 12 4.15 -6.36 -11.79
N SER A 13 5.12 -6.24 -10.88
CA SER A 13 4.92 -5.83 -9.48
C SER A 13 4.72 -4.32 -9.37
N HIS A 14 3.66 -3.83 -10.03
CA HIS A 14 3.19 -2.46 -9.91
C HIS A 14 2.25 -2.29 -8.70
N LYS A 15 2.18 -3.27 -7.78
CA LYS A 15 1.25 -3.19 -6.64
C LYS A 15 1.58 -1.95 -5.80
N PRO A 16 0.74 -0.90 -5.85
CA PRO A 16 1.05 0.35 -5.19
C PRO A 16 1.05 0.12 -3.69
N LEU A 17 1.85 0.92 -3.00
CA LEU A 17 1.96 0.90 -1.55
C LEU A 17 2.18 2.32 -1.05
N ALA A 18 1.48 2.69 0.02
CA ALA A 18 1.55 4.02 0.60
C ALA A 18 1.76 3.88 2.11
N PRO A 19 2.92 4.27 2.65
CA PRO A 19 3.14 4.30 4.08
C PRO A 19 2.64 5.60 4.72
N ASN A 20 2.29 5.53 6.00
CA ASN A 20 2.36 6.66 6.91
C ASN A 20 3.16 6.25 8.17
N ASN A 21 3.22 7.12 9.19
CA ASN A 21 4.03 6.86 10.39
C ASN A 21 3.54 5.68 11.27
N LYS A 22 2.35 5.12 11.00
CA LYS A 22 1.71 4.09 11.84
C LYS A 22 1.38 2.82 11.08
N VAL A 23 1.02 2.95 9.80
CA VAL A 23 0.47 1.87 8.99
C VAL A 23 0.95 1.96 7.55
N LEU A 24 0.87 0.84 6.85
CA LEU A 24 1.15 0.69 5.43
C LEU A 24 -0.14 0.30 4.71
N LEU A 25 -0.55 1.08 3.71
CA LEU A 25 -1.62 0.70 2.80
C LEU A 25 -1.02 -0.06 1.61
N ILE A 26 -1.55 -1.23 1.32
CA ILE A 26 -1.17 -2.05 0.16
C ILE A 26 -2.41 -2.43 -0.66
N HIS A 27 -2.23 -2.56 -1.97
CA HIS A 27 -3.22 -3.20 -2.85
C HIS A 27 -2.74 -4.59 -3.26
N HIS A 28 -3.49 -5.63 -2.90
CA HIS A 28 -3.16 -7.03 -3.20
C HIS A 28 -4.43 -7.82 -3.50
N ASP A 29 -4.46 -8.53 -4.64
CA ASP A 29 -5.53 -9.46 -5.03
C ASP A 29 -6.94 -8.85 -4.93
N ASN A 30 -7.11 -7.66 -5.52
CA ASN A 30 -8.34 -6.87 -5.47
C ASN A 30 -8.80 -6.54 -4.04
N GLN A 31 -7.86 -6.44 -3.10
CA GLN A 31 -8.09 -5.95 -1.74
C GLN A 31 -7.20 -4.74 -1.47
N LEU A 32 -7.76 -3.75 -0.79
CA LEU A 32 -6.97 -2.75 -0.08
C LEU A 32 -6.80 -3.18 1.37
N SER A 33 -5.55 -3.40 1.75
CA SER A 33 -5.18 -3.89 3.06
C SER A 33 -4.32 -2.86 3.79
N VAL A 34 -4.62 -2.67 5.07
CA VAL A 34 -3.83 -1.85 5.99
C VAL A 34 -3.03 -2.80 6.87
N LEU A 35 -1.72 -2.64 6.86
CA LEU A 35 -0.78 -3.35 7.74
C LEU A 35 -0.26 -2.40 8.83
N ASN A 36 0.02 -2.93 10.02
CA ASN A 36 0.73 -2.18 11.06
C ASN A 36 2.26 -2.19 10.82
N HIS A 37 3.02 -1.59 11.73
CA HIS A 37 4.49 -1.53 11.67
C HIS A 37 5.18 -2.90 11.77
N GLU A 38 4.50 -3.91 12.32
CA GLU A 38 4.95 -5.30 12.39
C GLU A 38 4.51 -6.10 11.14
N LEU A 39 3.97 -5.42 10.12
CA LEU A 39 3.41 -6.02 8.90
C LEU A 39 2.23 -6.98 9.16
N THR A 40 1.56 -6.82 10.30
CA THR A 40 0.34 -7.56 10.63
C THR A 40 -0.87 -6.89 10.00
N LEU A 41 -1.78 -7.68 9.43
CA LEU A 41 -3.03 -7.20 8.85
C LEU A 41 -3.95 -6.57 9.90
N VAL A 42 -4.27 -5.29 9.74
CA VAL A 42 -5.19 -4.54 10.61
C VAL A 42 -6.60 -4.55 10.02
N LYS A 43 -6.73 -4.32 8.71
CA LYS A 43 -8.01 -4.26 8.01
C LYS A 43 -7.81 -4.57 6.53
N SER A 44 -8.80 -5.22 5.92
CA SER A 44 -8.89 -5.42 4.48
C SER A 44 -10.29 -5.06 3.99
N ILE A 45 -10.38 -4.44 2.82
CA ILE A 45 -11.64 -4.21 2.11
C ILE A 45 -11.50 -4.60 0.63
N PRO A 46 -12.57 -5.09 -0.02
CA PRO A 46 -12.55 -5.30 -1.47
C PRO A 46 -12.29 -3.99 -2.21
N TRP A 47 -11.40 -4.04 -3.20
CA TRP A 47 -11.18 -2.97 -4.16
C TRP A 47 -11.98 -3.27 -5.42
N LEU A 48 -13.07 -2.53 -5.60
CA LEU A 48 -14.03 -2.73 -6.70
C LEU A 48 -13.87 -1.69 -7.82
N HIS A 49 -12.84 -0.85 -7.74
CA HIS A 49 -12.58 0.19 -8.72
C HIS A 49 -11.54 -0.28 -9.75
N ASN A 50 -11.28 0.59 -10.74
CA ASN A 50 -10.26 0.40 -11.75
C ASN A 50 -8.85 0.29 -11.16
N TRP A 51 -7.88 0.08 -12.05
CA TRP A 51 -6.47 0.04 -11.70
C TRP A 51 -6.07 1.30 -10.93
N ILE A 52 -5.48 1.10 -9.76
CA ILE A 52 -4.79 2.14 -9.00
C ILE A 52 -3.54 2.60 -9.75
N TRP A 53 -3.57 3.85 -10.22
CA TRP A 53 -2.42 4.53 -10.82
C TRP A 53 -1.37 4.88 -9.77
N ASP A 54 -1.80 5.45 -8.64
CA ASP A 54 -0.90 5.84 -7.54
C ASP A 54 -1.64 5.87 -6.18
N MET A 55 -0.88 5.77 -5.09
CA MET A 55 -1.37 5.94 -3.73
C MET A 55 -0.41 6.79 -2.90
N CYS A 56 -0.95 7.66 -2.06
CA CYS A 56 -0.15 8.42 -1.11
C CYS A 56 -0.90 8.67 0.21
N TRP A 57 -0.16 9.04 1.24
CA TRP A 57 -0.73 9.55 2.50
C TRP A 57 -0.75 11.07 2.48
N SER A 58 -1.91 11.68 2.75
CA SER A 58 -2.00 13.11 3.01
C SER A 58 -2.04 13.36 4.51
N SER A 59 -0.99 14.00 5.05
CA SER A 59 -0.96 14.44 6.45
C SER A 59 -2.01 15.52 6.72
N THR A 60 -2.22 16.44 5.78
CA THR A 60 -3.24 17.50 5.87
C THR A 60 -4.65 16.93 6.01
N LEU A 61 -5.00 15.90 5.25
CA LEU A 61 -6.34 15.30 5.27
C LEU A 61 -6.46 14.12 6.23
N SER A 62 -5.35 13.69 6.81
CA SER A 62 -5.23 12.49 7.66
C SER A 62 -5.87 11.25 7.03
N ARG A 63 -5.61 11.03 5.74
CA ARG A 63 -6.17 9.92 4.96
C ARG A 63 -5.27 9.53 3.80
N PHE A 64 -5.43 8.29 3.36
CA PHE A 64 -4.84 7.83 2.10
C PHE A 64 -5.62 8.38 0.92
N LEU A 65 -4.89 8.82 -0.09
CA LEU A 65 -5.39 9.21 -1.39
C LEU A 65 -5.04 8.12 -2.39
N ILE A 66 -6.00 7.76 -3.23
CA ILE A 66 -5.86 6.70 -4.23
C ILE A 66 -6.30 7.31 -5.56
N ILE A 67 -5.41 7.27 -6.53
CA ILE A 67 -5.65 7.76 -7.89
C ILE A 67 -5.93 6.55 -8.76
N THR A 68 -7.08 6.54 -9.43
CA THR A 68 -7.52 5.44 -10.31
C THR A 68 -7.59 5.90 -11.75
N LEU A 69 -7.42 4.96 -12.68
CA LEU A 69 -7.77 5.15 -14.10
C LEU A 69 -9.27 5.05 -14.37
#